data_AF-A0A7X9DVK6-F1
#
_entry.id   AF-A0A7X9DVK6-F1
#
_cell.length_a   1.000
_cell.length_b   1.000
_cell.length_c   1.000
_cell.angle_alpha   90.00
_cell.angle_beta   90.00
_cell.angle_gamma   90.00
#
_symmetry.space_group_name_H-M   'P 1'
#
loop_
_entity.id
_entity.type
_entity.pdbx_description
1 polymer ?
#
loop_
_entity_poly.entity_id
_entity_poly.type
_entity_poly.pdbx_seq_one_letter_code
_entity_poly.pdbx_strand_id
1 'polypeptide(L)'
;MPLKPKLCSQCGASLTRRRLDDRERDVCDACGAVFYQNPLPVAAAAVLDDQRRILLVRRQRDPHRGMWCLPIGFAELNETIEQAALRELEEEAGVRGRVVRLLDADSLEDSFYGDLLVVTFEIERLAGEPRPGDDAEEAAYFSLEDLPPLAFSSNRKAIDRLREAYREEWAIQDSFHKLGGTDRQDLLSDPLLRLLREHAADVARLWLEEVRHNPTTPSYRTLADSDLLPRAESVLRQFERWLSQESDGPEVRDFYRQLGVARRRQGVALAEILSSLSLLRKNIWLFARGHGVWARPIEAYRALELDRRLVAFFDRAMYQVAVGYGDATGGEGAALG
;
A
#
# COMPACT_ATOMS: atom_id res chain seq x y z
N MET A 1 15.58 10.28 -35.77
CA MET A 1 14.53 10.57 -36.78
C MET A 1 14.11 9.26 -37.42
N PRO A 2 12.94 8.72 -37.04
CA PRO A 2 12.47 7.43 -37.55
C PRO A 2 12.37 7.48 -39.08
N LEU A 3 12.82 6.40 -39.72
CA LEU A 3 12.80 6.28 -41.18
C LEU A 3 11.35 6.38 -41.68
N LYS A 4 11.05 7.38 -42.49
CA LYS A 4 9.73 7.50 -43.14
C LYS A 4 9.61 6.43 -44.23
N PRO A 5 8.68 5.47 -44.11
CA PRO A 5 8.52 4.44 -45.12
C PRO A 5 8.14 5.07 -46.47
N LYS A 6 8.84 4.70 -47.53
CA LYS A 6 8.55 5.17 -48.89
C LYS A 6 7.70 4.17 -49.69
N LEU A 7 7.68 2.91 -49.25
CA LEU A 7 7.03 1.80 -49.93
C LEU A 7 6.01 1.13 -49.00
N CYS A 8 4.94 0.62 -49.58
CA CYS A 8 3.87 -0.10 -48.91
C CYS A 8 4.36 -1.49 -48.49
N SER A 9 4.25 -1.82 -47.19
CA SER A 9 4.63 -3.14 -46.68
C SER A 9 3.70 -4.27 -47.12
N GLN A 10 2.55 -3.97 -47.74
CA GLN A 10 1.59 -4.96 -48.24
C GLN A 10 1.82 -5.35 -49.70
N CYS A 11 2.21 -4.39 -50.56
CA CYS A 11 2.30 -4.64 -52.01
C CYS A 11 3.54 -4.06 -52.69
N GLY A 12 4.43 -3.36 -51.96
CA GLY A 12 5.68 -2.80 -52.49
C GLY A 12 5.54 -1.50 -53.29
N ALA A 13 4.32 -1.01 -53.56
CA ALA A 13 4.10 0.26 -54.27
C ALA A 13 4.50 1.48 -53.42
N SER A 14 4.70 2.65 -54.05
CA SER A 14 5.03 3.88 -53.32
C SER A 14 3.88 4.40 -52.46
N LEU A 15 4.21 5.02 -51.33
CA LEU A 15 3.25 5.68 -50.45
C LEU A 15 3.10 7.16 -50.81
N THR A 16 1.87 7.68 -50.72
CA THR A 16 1.56 9.10 -50.87
C THR A 16 0.96 9.64 -49.58
N ARG A 17 1.22 10.91 -49.25
CA ARG A 17 0.51 11.56 -48.13
C ARG A 17 -0.83 12.10 -48.61
N ARG A 18 -1.90 11.72 -47.92
CA ARG A 18 -3.25 12.21 -48.16
C ARG A 18 -3.90 12.64 -46.86
N ARG A 19 -4.72 13.68 -46.93
CA ARG A 19 -5.57 14.10 -45.81
C ARG A 19 -6.77 13.15 -45.70
N LEU A 20 -6.82 12.40 -44.60
CA LEU A 20 -7.93 11.51 -44.22
C LEU A 20 -8.34 11.86 -42.79
N ASP A 21 -9.64 12.05 -42.55
CA ASP A 21 -10.20 12.36 -41.22
C ASP A 21 -9.43 13.50 -40.50
N ASP A 22 -9.19 14.59 -41.22
CA ASP A 22 -8.44 15.77 -40.77
C ASP A 22 -6.97 15.56 -40.37
N ARG A 23 -6.36 14.43 -40.73
CA ARG A 23 -4.93 14.17 -40.53
C ARG A 23 -4.23 13.75 -41.81
N GLU A 24 -2.97 14.13 -41.95
CA GLU A 24 -2.09 13.60 -42.99
C GLU A 24 -1.73 12.15 -42.65
N ARG A 25 -1.97 11.23 -43.60
CA ARG A 25 -1.69 9.80 -43.47
C ARG A 25 -0.88 9.32 -44.67
N ASP A 26 -0.01 8.34 -44.45
CA ASP A 26 0.63 7.63 -45.54
C ASP A 26 -0.35 6.58 -46.11
N VAL A 27 -0.67 6.69 -47.39
CA VAL A 27 -1.65 5.86 -48.08
C VAL A 27 -1.00 5.21 -49.30
N CYS A 28 -1.28 3.93 -49.52
CA CYS A 28 -0.88 3.24 -50.73
C CYS A 28 -1.94 3.41 -51.82
N ASP A 29 -1.59 4.08 -52.91
CA ASP A 29 -2.52 4.33 -54.02
C ASP A 29 -2.88 3.06 -54.81
N ALA A 30 -2.06 2.01 -54.72
CA ALA A 30 -2.26 0.77 -55.46
C ALA A 30 -3.24 -0.20 -54.78
N CYS A 31 -3.16 -0.36 -53.46
CA CYS A 31 -4.01 -1.29 -52.71
C CYS A 31 -4.95 -0.62 -51.70
N GLY A 32 -4.87 0.70 -51.53
CA GLY A 32 -5.71 1.47 -50.61
C GLY A 32 -5.34 1.35 -49.13
N ALA A 33 -4.25 0.65 -48.78
CA ALA A 33 -3.82 0.51 -47.40
C ALA A 33 -3.44 1.87 -46.77
N VAL A 34 -3.93 2.13 -45.56
CA VAL A 34 -3.62 3.32 -44.76
C VAL A 34 -2.66 2.95 -43.65
N PHE A 35 -1.55 3.66 -43.54
CA PHE A 35 -0.52 3.44 -42.53
C PHE A 35 -0.61 4.49 -41.43
N TYR A 36 -1.00 4.04 -40.24
CA TYR A 36 -1.11 4.88 -39.06
C TYR A 36 0.25 5.00 -38.38
N GLN A 37 0.66 6.24 -38.10
CA GLN A 37 1.76 6.54 -37.19
C GLN A 37 1.15 6.75 -35.81
N ASN A 38 1.50 5.86 -34.88
CA ASN A 38 1.04 5.89 -33.49
C ASN A 38 2.26 6.03 -32.58
N PRO A 39 2.12 6.61 -31.38
CA PRO A 39 3.17 6.61 -30.39
C PRO A 39 3.60 5.19 -30.04
N LEU A 40 4.90 4.98 -29.83
CA LEU A 40 5.42 3.67 -29.43
C LEU A 40 5.15 3.41 -27.94
N PRO A 41 4.59 2.24 -27.56
CA PRO A 41 4.37 1.90 -26.17
C PRO A 41 5.69 1.54 -25.48
N VAL A 42 5.94 2.17 -24.34
CA VAL A 42 7.13 1.97 -23.52
C VAL A 42 6.68 1.71 -22.09
N ALA A 43 7.23 0.68 -21.45
CA ALA A 43 6.91 0.29 -20.09
C ALA A 43 8.08 0.62 -19.16
N ALA A 44 7.80 1.19 -17.99
CA ALA A 44 8.80 1.53 -16.99
C ALA A 44 8.44 0.97 -15.60
N ALA A 45 9.46 0.63 -14.81
CA ALA A 45 9.31 0.06 -13.47
C ALA A 45 9.86 1.00 -12.38
N ALA A 46 9.02 1.39 -11.43
CA ALA A 46 9.41 2.10 -10.22
C ALA A 46 9.45 1.11 -9.04
N VAL A 47 10.65 0.83 -8.52
CA VAL A 47 10.87 -0.09 -7.41
C VAL A 47 11.56 0.63 -6.27
N LEU A 48 10.95 0.63 -5.09
CA LEU A 48 11.56 1.13 -3.86
C LEU A 48 12.22 -0.01 -3.08
N ASP A 49 13.31 0.30 -2.38
CA ASP A 49 13.80 -0.55 -1.28
C ASP A 49 13.17 -0.17 0.07
N ASP A 50 13.53 -0.92 1.11
CA ASP A 50 13.06 -0.70 2.48
C ASP A 50 13.48 0.67 3.05
N GLN A 51 14.50 1.30 2.46
CA GLN A 51 14.96 2.65 2.81
C GLN A 51 14.32 3.76 1.94
N ARG A 52 13.29 3.42 1.15
CA ARG A 52 12.57 4.34 0.24
C ARG A 52 13.46 4.96 -0.83
N ARG A 53 14.52 4.28 -1.21
CA ARG A 53 15.36 4.65 -2.35
C ARG A 53 14.80 4.02 -3.61
N ILE A 54 14.84 4.74 -4.72
CA ILE A 54 14.35 4.27 -6.01
C ILE A 54 15.46 3.54 -6.78
N LEU A 55 15.14 2.39 -7.34
CA LEU A 55 16.03 1.66 -8.23
C LEU A 55 16.13 2.38 -9.58
N LEU A 56 17.36 2.68 -9.99
CA LEU A 56 17.67 3.21 -11.31
C LEU A 56 18.72 2.33 -11.99
N VAL A 57 18.72 2.37 -13.32
CA VAL A 57 19.73 1.78 -14.19
C VAL A 57 20.42 2.85 -15.01
N ARG A 58 21.70 2.65 -15.31
CA ARG A 58 22.51 3.57 -16.12
C ARG A 58 22.61 3.07 -17.54
N ARG A 59 22.17 3.86 -18.52
CA ARG A 59 22.06 3.41 -19.92
C ARG A 59 23.43 3.19 -20.57
N GLN A 60 23.65 2.05 -21.22
CA GLN A 60 24.86 1.78 -22.02
C GLN A 60 24.78 2.34 -23.45
N ARG A 61 23.57 2.56 -23.99
CA ARG A 61 23.32 2.87 -25.40
C ARG A 61 22.74 4.28 -25.58
N ASP A 62 22.94 4.83 -26.79
CA ASP A 62 22.29 6.07 -27.22
C ASP A 62 20.81 5.83 -27.55
N PRO A 63 19.94 6.85 -27.39
CA PRO A 63 20.21 8.17 -26.83
C PRO A 63 20.41 8.11 -25.30
N HIS A 64 21.00 9.18 -24.75
CA HIS A 64 21.22 9.37 -23.31
C HIS A 64 22.18 8.35 -22.66
N ARG A 65 23.18 7.88 -23.42
CA ARG A 65 24.23 7.01 -22.89
C ARG A 65 24.88 7.62 -21.65
N GLY A 66 25.05 6.80 -20.62
CA GLY A 66 25.63 7.18 -19.34
C GLY A 66 24.69 7.95 -18.40
N MET A 67 23.45 8.26 -18.82
CA MET A 67 22.42 8.83 -17.95
C MET A 67 21.63 7.74 -17.22
N TRP A 68 20.99 8.10 -16.11
CA TRP A 68 20.19 7.20 -15.29
C TRP A 68 18.71 7.23 -15.68
N CYS A 69 18.02 6.10 -15.57
CA CYS A 69 16.58 6.00 -15.78
C CYS A 69 15.97 4.93 -14.85
N LEU A 70 14.64 4.94 -14.72
CA LEU A 70 13.92 3.74 -14.28
C LEU A 70 14.22 2.62 -15.28
N PRO A 71 14.23 1.34 -14.87
CA PRO A 71 14.20 0.22 -15.81
C PRO A 71 13.04 0.42 -16.80
N ILE A 72 13.36 0.46 -18.09
CA ILE A 72 12.45 0.97 -19.12
C ILE A 72 12.77 0.44 -20.52
N GLY A 73 11.73 -0.05 -21.20
CA GLY A 73 11.87 -0.51 -22.58
C GLY A 73 10.57 -0.62 -23.35
N PHE A 74 10.67 -0.97 -24.62
CA PHE A 74 9.52 -1.05 -25.51
C PHE A 74 8.67 -2.28 -25.17
N ALA A 75 7.36 -2.14 -25.28
CA ALA A 75 6.50 -3.32 -25.27
C ALA A 75 6.70 -4.12 -26.56
N GLU A 76 6.88 -5.43 -26.41
CA GLU A 76 6.95 -6.37 -27.51
C GLU A 76 5.57 -6.92 -27.91
N LEU A 77 5.52 -7.64 -29.03
CA LEU A 77 4.31 -8.31 -29.46
C LEU A 77 4.00 -9.49 -28.52
N ASN A 78 2.72 -9.69 -28.23
CA ASN A 78 2.20 -10.79 -27.42
C ASN A 78 2.50 -10.71 -25.90
N GLU A 79 2.90 -9.54 -25.40
CA GLU A 79 2.94 -9.25 -23.97
C GLU A 79 1.99 -8.10 -23.61
N THR A 80 1.56 -8.05 -22.34
CA THR A 80 0.88 -6.87 -21.79
C THR A 80 1.91 -5.82 -21.40
N ILE A 81 1.48 -4.57 -21.23
CA ILE A 81 2.38 -3.48 -20.83
C ILE A 81 2.96 -3.71 -19.42
N GLU A 82 2.24 -4.40 -18.54
CA GLU A 82 2.72 -4.83 -17.23
C GLU A 82 3.80 -5.91 -17.35
N GLN A 83 3.61 -6.87 -18.27
CA GLN A 83 4.60 -7.92 -18.54
C GLN A 83 5.89 -7.31 -19.09
N ALA A 84 5.79 -6.32 -20.00
CA ALA A 84 6.92 -5.56 -20.49
C ALA A 84 7.69 -4.90 -19.33
N ALA A 85 7.00 -4.19 -18.42
CA ALA A 85 7.66 -3.54 -17.27
C ALA A 85 8.41 -4.54 -16.36
N LEU A 86 7.82 -5.73 -16.13
CA LEU A 86 8.44 -6.79 -15.33
C LEU A 86 9.63 -7.43 -16.04
N ARG A 87 9.53 -7.65 -17.35
CA ARG A 87 10.61 -8.19 -18.19
C ARG A 87 11.81 -7.23 -18.20
N GLU A 88 11.58 -5.95 -18.51
CA GLU A 88 12.63 -4.93 -18.52
C GLU A 88 13.29 -4.75 -17.14
N LEU A 89 12.51 -4.82 -16.05
CA LEU A 89 13.06 -4.79 -14.70
C LEU A 89 14.00 -5.96 -14.43
N GLU A 90 13.64 -7.17 -14.88
CA GLU A 90 14.47 -8.36 -14.70
C GLU A 90 15.72 -8.30 -15.60
N GLU A 91 15.55 -7.90 -16.87
CA GLU A 91 16.61 -7.83 -17.88
C GLU A 91 17.64 -6.73 -17.59
N GLU A 92 17.22 -5.54 -17.16
CA GLU A 92 18.12 -4.40 -16.95
C GLU A 92 18.69 -4.34 -15.52
N ALA A 93 17.95 -4.82 -14.52
CA ALA A 93 18.31 -4.66 -13.12
C ALA A 93 18.40 -5.97 -12.31
N GLY A 94 18.07 -7.13 -12.89
CA GLY A 94 18.15 -8.43 -12.21
C GLY A 94 17.14 -8.60 -11.07
N VAL A 95 16.09 -7.78 -11.03
CA VAL A 95 15.08 -7.76 -9.97
C VAL A 95 13.77 -8.38 -10.48
N ARG A 96 13.15 -9.23 -9.67
CA ARG A 96 11.83 -9.79 -9.93
C ARG A 96 10.82 -9.25 -8.94
N GLY A 97 9.64 -8.91 -9.42
CA GLY A 97 8.62 -8.28 -8.61
C GLY A 97 7.19 -8.58 -9.05
N ARG A 98 6.26 -7.89 -8.42
CA ARG A 98 4.83 -7.90 -8.75
C ARG A 98 4.35 -6.46 -8.89
N VAL A 99 3.57 -6.20 -9.94
CA VAL A 99 2.93 -4.90 -10.15
C VAL A 99 1.95 -4.61 -9.00
N VAL A 100 2.13 -3.47 -8.35
CA VAL A 100 1.25 -2.97 -7.29
C VAL A 100 0.12 -2.15 -7.91
N ARG A 101 0.49 -1.19 -8.77
CA ARG A 101 -0.44 -0.27 -9.44
C ARG A 101 0.19 0.42 -10.63
N LEU A 102 -0.66 0.95 -11.51
CA LEU A 102 -0.27 1.96 -12.48
C LEU A 102 0.06 3.28 -11.75
N LEU A 103 1.22 3.86 -12.05
CA LEU A 103 1.72 5.07 -11.39
C LEU A 103 1.49 6.32 -12.24
N ASP A 104 1.84 6.26 -13.52
CA ASP A 104 1.66 7.36 -14.48
C ASP A 104 1.59 6.82 -15.92
N ALA A 105 0.93 7.58 -16.79
CA ALA A 105 0.96 7.38 -18.24
C ALA A 105 1.25 8.73 -18.89
N ASP A 106 2.39 8.83 -19.58
CA ASP A 106 2.91 10.09 -20.10
C ASP A 106 3.18 10.01 -21.60
N SER A 107 2.95 11.13 -22.29
CA SER A 107 3.30 11.30 -23.70
C SER A 107 4.60 12.07 -23.81
N LEU A 108 5.61 11.46 -24.42
CA LEU A 108 6.94 12.04 -24.58
C LEU A 108 7.28 12.14 -26.07
N GLU A 109 7.61 13.35 -26.53
CA GLU A 109 8.19 13.54 -27.86
C GLU A 109 9.71 13.39 -27.78
N ASP A 110 10.24 12.34 -28.38
CA ASP A 110 11.67 12.05 -28.41
C ASP A 110 12.26 12.31 -29.80
N SER A 111 13.42 12.99 -29.85
CA SER A 111 14.07 13.35 -31.11
C SER A 111 14.59 12.14 -31.93
N PHE A 112 14.88 11.05 -31.24
CA PHE A 112 15.39 9.82 -31.83
C PHE A 112 14.24 8.90 -32.25
N TYR A 113 13.35 8.57 -31.30
CA TYR A 113 12.26 7.59 -31.44
C TYR A 113 10.93 8.16 -31.94
N GLY A 114 10.71 9.48 -31.86
CA GLY A 114 9.42 10.12 -32.14
C GLY A 114 8.50 10.12 -30.93
N ASP A 115 7.18 10.06 -31.16
CA ASP A 115 6.19 10.05 -30.08
C ASP A 115 6.23 8.72 -29.30
N LEU A 116 6.33 8.82 -27.98
CA LEU A 116 6.34 7.70 -27.05
C LEU A 116 5.16 7.80 -26.08
N LEU A 117 4.54 6.67 -25.76
CA LEU A 117 3.61 6.51 -24.65
C LEU A 117 4.30 5.72 -23.55
N VAL A 118 4.80 6.43 -22.53
CA VAL A 118 5.51 5.83 -21.40
C VAL A 118 4.53 5.52 -20.28
N VAL A 119 4.37 4.24 -19.97
CA VAL A 119 3.48 3.73 -18.92
C VAL A 119 4.35 3.23 -17.78
N THR A 120 4.27 3.88 -16.62
CA THR A 120 5.10 3.54 -15.45
C THR A 120 4.28 2.81 -14.41
N PHE A 121 4.78 1.69 -13.92
CA PHE A 121 4.19 0.91 -12.85
C PHE A 121 5.01 0.98 -11.57
N GLU A 122 4.32 0.99 -10.43
CA GLU A 122 4.95 0.69 -9.16
C GLU A 122 5.05 -0.82 -8.99
N ILE A 123 6.24 -1.31 -8.65
CA ILE A 123 6.53 -2.74 -8.55
C ILE A 123 7.10 -3.05 -7.16
N GLU A 124 6.48 -4.01 -6.49
CA GLU A 124 6.97 -4.59 -5.24
C GLU A 124 8.04 -5.63 -5.58
N ARG A 125 9.25 -5.44 -5.04
CA ARG A 125 10.35 -6.40 -5.18
C ARG A 125 10.02 -7.67 -4.39
N LEU A 126 10.09 -8.83 -5.06
CA LEU A 126 9.91 -10.14 -4.44
C LEU A 126 11.22 -10.93 -4.34
N ALA A 127 12.14 -10.73 -5.28
CA ALA A 127 13.44 -11.42 -5.33
C ALA A 127 14.45 -10.67 -6.21
N GLY A 128 15.71 -11.13 -6.17
CA GLY A 128 16.81 -10.57 -6.97
C GLY A 128 17.49 -9.40 -6.28
N GLU A 129 18.79 -9.25 -6.48
CA GLU A 129 19.58 -8.09 -6.01
C GLU A 129 19.90 -7.21 -7.21
N PRO A 130 19.89 -5.87 -7.06
CA PRO A 130 20.22 -4.97 -8.16
C PRO A 130 21.56 -5.31 -8.79
N ARG A 131 21.53 -5.68 -10.07
CA ARG A 131 22.71 -5.94 -10.89
C ARG A 131 22.44 -5.47 -12.31
N PRO A 132 23.41 -4.80 -12.95
CA PRO A 132 23.25 -4.43 -14.35
C PRO A 132 23.09 -5.68 -15.22
N GLY A 133 22.16 -5.61 -16.16
CA GLY A 133 22.00 -6.61 -17.23
C GLY A 133 22.23 -6.01 -18.61
N ASP A 134 21.43 -6.43 -19.59
CA ASP A 134 21.73 -6.33 -21.04
C ASP A 134 22.23 -4.94 -21.47
N ASP A 135 21.40 -3.92 -21.27
CA ASP A 135 21.67 -2.55 -21.73
C ASP A 135 21.96 -1.55 -20.60
N ALA A 136 22.17 -2.05 -19.38
CA ALA A 136 22.46 -1.26 -18.19
C ALA A 136 23.93 -1.39 -17.77
N GLU A 137 24.67 -0.29 -17.62
CA GLU A 137 26.07 -0.28 -17.17
C GLU A 137 26.15 -0.52 -15.66
N GLU A 138 25.13 -0.03 -14.96
CA GLU A 138 25.05 -0.02 -13.51
C GLU A 138 23.58 -0.06 -13.07
N ALA A 139 23.29 -0.69 -11.94
CA ALA A 139 21.97 -0.71 -11.31
C ALA A 139 22.14 -0.38 -9.82
N ALA A 140 21.48 0.67 -9.34
CA ALA A 140 21.67 1.16 -7.98
C ALA A 140 20.43 1.88 -7.42
N TYR A 141 20.33 1.89 -6.09
CA TYR A 141 19.28 2.59 -5.36
C TYR A 141 19.70 4.02 -5.02
N PHE A 142 18.85 4.99 -5.35
CA PHE A 142 19.07 6.42 -5.11
C PHE A 142 18.03 7.01 -4.18
N SER A 143 18.45 7.99 -3.36
CA SER A 143 17.52 8.76 -2.55
C SER A 143 16.53 9.53 -3.44
N LEU A 144 15.26 9.55 -3.06
CA LEU A 144 14.23 10.36 -3.73
C LEU A 144 14.46 11.87 -3.59
N GLU A 145 15.30 12.30 -2.64
CA GLU A 145 15.69 13.71 -2.45
C GLU A 145 16.92 14.11 -3.26
N ASP A 146 17.76 13.14 -3.65
CA ASP A 146 19.04 13.37 -4.32
C ASP A 146 19.17 12.43 -5.53
N LEU A 147 18.34 12.69 -6.54
CA LEU A 147 18.31 11.91 -7.78
C LEU A 147 19.37 12.42 -8.77
N PRO A 148 20.07 11.52 -9.48
CA PRO A 148 20.93 11.93 -10.58
C PRO A 148 20.09 12.54 -11.73
N PRO A 149 20.74 13.22 -12.69
CA PRO A 149 20.08 13.61 -13.94
C PRO A 149 19.47 12.39 -14.63
N LEU A 150 18.16 12.44 -14.88
CA LEU A 150 17.41 11.37 -15.49
C LEU A 150 17.35 11.53 -17.00
N ALA A 151 17.47 10.43 -17.74
CA ALA A 151 17.45 10.40 -19.20
C ALA A 151 16.10 10.90 -19.77
N PHE A 152 14.99 10.60 -19.10
CA PHE A 152 13.64 10.87 -19.58
C PHE A 152 12.84 11.70 -18.57
N SER A 153 12.11 12.70 -19.06
CA SER A 153 11.24 13.55 -18.22
C SER A 153 10.05 12.79 -17.64
N SER A 154 9.54 11.79 -18.36
CA SER A 154 8.47 10.90 -17.90
C SER A 154 8.86 10.18 -16.60
N ASN A 155 10.11 9.72 -16.48
CA ASN A 155 10.60 9.08 -15.26
C ASN A 155 10.59 10.04 -14.06
N ARG A 156 10.97 11.31 -14.27
CA ARG A 156 10.90 12.33 -13.22
C ARG A 156 9.46 12.54 -12.76
N LYS A 157 8.54 12.70 -13.71
CA LYS A 157 7.11 12.88 -13.44
C LYS A 157 6.54 11.68 -12.67
N ALA A 158 6.86 10.45 -13.08
CA ALA A 158 6.43 9.24 -12.40
C ALA A 158 6.99 9.17 -10.97
N ILE A 159 8.28 9.47 -10.76
CA ILE A 159 8.87 9.52 -9.42
C ILE A 159 8.20 10.59 -8.55
N ASP A 160 7.85 11.76 -9.10
CA ASP A 160 7.12 12.78 -8.36
C ASP A 160 5.70 12.32 -7.99
N ARG A 161 5.02 11.57 -8.87
CA ARG A 161 3.74 10.90 -8.56
C ARG A 161 3.88 9.84 -7.46
N LEU A 162 4.99 9.10 -7.45
CA LEU A 162 5.30 8.14 -6.39
C LEU A 162 5.46 8.86 -5.05
N ARG A 163 6.25 9.94 -5.03
CA ARG A 163 6.44 10.78 -3.86
C ARG A 163 5.14 11.38 -3.35
N GLU A 164 4.27 11.83 -4.25
CA GLU A 164 2.93 12.33 -3.88
C GLU A 164 2.10 11.22 -3.23
N ALA A 165 2.04 10.04 -3.86
CA ALA A 165 1.24 8.92 -3.38
C ALA A 165 1.65 8.45 -1.98
N TYR A 166 2.94 8.53 -1.67
CA TYR A 166 3.48 8.20 -0.36
C TYR A 166 3.72 9.40 0.55
N ARG A 167 3.43 10.64 0.12
CA ARG A 167 3.81 11.86 0.85
C ARG A 167 3.31 11.82 2.28
N GLU A 168 2.03 11.49 2.46
CA GLU A 168 1.41 11.46 3.78
C GLU A 168 2.00 10.35 4.64
N GLU A 169 2.16 9.15 4.10
CA GLU A 169 2.74 8.00 4.81
C GLU A 169 4.18 8.25 5.23
N TRP A 170 5.01 8.76 4.33
CA TRP A 170 6.42 9.06 4.59
C TRP A 170 6.61 10.28 5.47
N ALA A 171 5.80 11.33 5.32
CA ALA A 171 5.85 12.47 6.24
C ALA A 171 5.53 12.03 7.68
N ILE A 172 4.60 11.08 7.85
CA ILE A 172 4.33 10.45 9.15
C ILE A 172 5.58 9.70 9.63
N GLN A 173 6.15 8.83 8.79
CA GLN A 173 7.32 8.02 9.16
C GLN A 173 8.59 8.84 9.43
N ASP A 174 8.86 9.89 8.64
CA ASP A 174 10.04 10.76 8.76
C ASP A 174 9.92 11.76 9.90
N SER A 175 8.69 12.15 10.24
CA SER A 175 8.45 12.90 11.48
C SER A 175 8.87 12.05 12.68
N PHE A 176 8.69 10.72 12.67
CA PHE A 176 9.24 9.86 13.72
C PHE A 176 10.78 9.81 13.71
N HIS A 177 11.43 9.86 12.54
CA HIS A 177 12.90 9.78 12.43
C HIS A 177 13.60 11.10 12.81
N LYS A 178 13.06 12.26 12.40
CA LYS A 178 13.59 13.60 12.74
C LYS A 178 13.36 13.99 14.20
N LEU A 179 12.36 13.39 14.86
CA LEU A 179 12.18 13.47 16.32
C LEU A 179 13.09 12.47 17.08
N GLY A 180 13.86 11.64 16.36
CA GLY A 180 14.76 10.60 16.91
C GLY A 180 16.23 11.03 17.03
N GLY A 181 16.53 12.32 17.04
CA GLY A 181 17.81 12.84 17.51
C GLY A 181 17.82 12.86 19.03
N THR A 182 18.37 11.81 19.65
CA THR A 182 18.37 11.49 21.09
C THR A 182 17.00 11.11 21.67
N ASP A 183 16.95 9.93 22.29
CA ASP A 183 15.79 9.29 22.94
C ASP A 183 14.66 8.74 22.06
N ARG A 184 14.90 7.49 21.61
CA ARG A 184 13.87 6.51 21.20
C ARG A 184 12.83 6.19 22.29
N GLN A 185 12.87 6.83 23.46
CA GLN A 185 12.04 6.50 24.63
C GLN A 185 10.72 7.30 24.72
N ASP A 186 10.55 8.40 23.97
CA ASP A 186 9.44 9.35 24.22
C ASP A 186 8.44 9.57 23.06
N LEU A 187 8.32 8.63 22.12
CA LEU A 187 7.35 8.79 21.02
C LEU A 187 5.95 8.26 21.39
N LEU A 188 5.18 9.17 21.99
CA LEU A 188 3.76 9.46 21.66
C LEU A 188 2.72 8.36 21.90
N SER A 189 3.07 7.37 22.69
CA SER A 189 2.12 6.56 23.44
C SER A 189 1.83 7.21 24.80
N ASP A 190 2.63 8.17 25.26
CA ASP A 190 2.66 8.54 26.68
C ASP A 190 1.39 9.22 27.24
N PRO A 191 0.77 10.23 26.61
CA PRO A 191 -0.47 10.83 27.14
C PRO A 191 -1.69 9.93 26.99
N LEU A 192 -1.79 9.16 25.91
CA LEU A 192 -2.91 8.25 25.67
C LEU A 192 -2.76 6.96 26.48
N LEU A 193 -1.57 6.36 26.54
CA LEU A 193 -1.29 5.25 27.44
C LEU A 193 -1.50 5.70 28.87
N ARG A 194 -1.05 6.90 29.24
CA ARG A 194 -1.35 7.47 30.56
C ARG A 194 -2.84 7.65 30.77
N LEU A 195 -3.57 8.22 29.82
CA LEU A 195 -5.03 8.36 29.89
C LEU A 195 -5.72 6.99 30.00
N LEU A 196 -5.35 6.02 29.18
CA LEU A 196 -5.92 4.67 29.20
C LEU A 196 -5.54 3.91 30.46
N ARG A 197 -4.32 4.09 30.96
CA ARG A 197 -3.83 3.47 32.21
C ARG A 197 -4.53 4.09 33.42
N GLU A 198 -4.71 5.40 33.44
CA GLU A 198 -5.38 6.14 34.51
C GLU A 198 -6.90 5.95 34.50
N HIS A 199 -7.50 5.75 33.31
CA HIS A 199 -8.96 5.74 33.12
C HIS A 199 -9.52 4.47 32.47
N ALA A 200 -8.79 3.35 32.44
CA ALA A 200 -9.28 2.10 31.85
C ALA A 200 -10.63 1.67 32.41
N ALA A 201 -10.81 1.82 33.73
CA ALA A 201 -12.04 1.49 34.42
C ALA A 201 -13.22 2.40 34.01
N ASP A 202 -12.96 3.66 33.66
CA ASP A 202 -13.99 4.59 33.20
C ASP A 202 -14.44 4.23 31.79
N VAL A 203 -13.48 3.95 30.90
CA VAL A 203 -13.75 3.48 29.53
C VAL A 203 -14.53 2.16 29.56
N ALA A 204 -14.15 1.22 30.43
CA ALA A 204 -14.83 -0.06 30.60
C ALA A 204 -16.27 0.11 31.11
N ARG A 205 -16.52 1.07 32.02
CA ARG A 205 -17.87 1.40 32.52
C ARG A 205 -18.75 2.03 31.44
N LEU A 206 -18.23 2.97 30.66
CA LEU A 206 -18.95 3.56 29.52
C LEU A 206 -19.31 2.50 28.48
N TRP A 207 -18.35 1.63 28.17
CA TRP A 207 -18.59 0.49 27.28
C TRP A 207 -19.65 -0.46 27.83
N LEU A 208 -19.60 -0.78 29.13
CA LEU A 208 -20.59 -1.66 29.79
C LEU A 208 -21.99 -1.08 29.65
N GLU A 209 -22.16 0.21 29.95
CA GLU A 209 -23.45 0.91 29.80
C GLU A 209 -23.97 0.83 28.36
N GLU A 210 -23.09 1.04 27.36
CA GLU A 210 -23.47 0.98 25.96
C GLU A 210 -23.87 -0.44 25.52
N VAL A 211 -23.10 -1.49 25.85
CA VAL A 211 -23.43 -2.87 25.44
C VAL A 211 -24.68 -3.42 26.13
N ARG A 212 -25.07 -2.88 27.29
CA ARG A 212 -26.34 -3.22 27.97
C ARG A 212 -27.57 -2.69 27.24
N HIS A 213 -27.44 -1.60 26.49
CA HIS A 213 -28.58 -0.95 25.85
C HIS A 213 -28.56 -1.04 24.33
N ASN A 214 -27.42 -1.41 23.74
CA ASN A 214 -27.28 -1.46 22.29
C ASN A 214 -28.12 -2.60 21.66
N PRO A 215 -28.87 -2.34 20.58
CA PRO A 215 -29.68 -3.37 19.91
C PRO A 215 -28.85 -4.50 19.27
N THR A 216 -27.56 -4.26 19.02
CA THR A 216 -26.66 -5.24 18.38
C THR A 216 -25.95 -6.18 19.37
N THR A 217 -26.18 -6.02 20.68
CA THR A 217 -25.60 -6.83 21.75
C THR A 217 -26.64 -7.35 22.77
N PRO A 218 -27.76 -7.97 22.33
CA PRO A 218 -28.84 -8.39 23.22
C PRO A 218 -28.42 -9.38 24.32
N SER A 219 -27.51 -10.32 24.04
CA SER A 219 -26.99 -11.29 25.01
C SER A 219 -26.11 -10.64 26.08
N TYR A 220 -25.51 -9.47 25.80
CA TYR A 220 -24.72 -8.73 26.78
C TYR A 220 -25.58 -8.10 27.88
N ARG A 221 -26.91 -8.07 27.73
CA ARG A 221 -27.85 -7.58 28.74
C ARG A 221 -27.95 -8.47 29.98
N THR A 222 -27.63 -9.75 29.85
CA THR A 222 -27.82 -10.75 30.91
C THR A 222 -26.51 -11.32 31.45
N LEU A 223 -25.38 -11.11 30.76
CA LEU A 223 -24.06 -11.51 31.26
C LEU A 223 -23.73 -10.81 32.59
N ALA A 224 -22.92 -11.43 33.45
CA ALA A 224 -22.58 -10.84 34.74
C ALA A 224 -21.57 -9.68 34.58
N ASP A 225 -21.76 -8.57 35.31
CA ASP A 225 -20.78 -7.46 35.32
C ASP A 225 -19.39 -7.92 35.77
N SER A 226 -19.35 -8.90 36.69
CA SER A 226 -18.13 -9.55 37.16
C SER A 226 -17.36 -10.31 36.07
N ASP A 227 -17.99 -10.61 34.94
CA ASP A 227 -17.33 -11.17 33.75
C ASP A 227 -17.04 -10.09 32.70
N LEU A 228 -17.93 -9.11 32.51
CA LEU A 228 -17.80 -8.11 31.46
C LEU A 228 -16.72 -7.05 31.75
N LEU A 229 -16.71 -6.47 32.95
CA LEU A 229 -15.79 -5.37 33.29
C LEU A 229 -14.32 -5.82 33.28
N PRO A 230 -13.92 -6.92 33.97
CA PRO A 230 -12.51 -7.35 33.97
C PRO A 230 -12.01 -7.72 32.57
N ARG A 231 -12.88 -8.20 31.68
CA ARG A 231 -12.54 -8.50 30.29
C ARG A 231 -12.34 -7.24 29.47
N ALA A 232 -13.20 -6.24 29.60
CA ALA A 232 -13.03 -4.95 28.93
C ALA A 232 -11.72 -4.28 29.33
N GLU A 233 -11.40 -4.27 30.63
CA GLU A 233 -10.11 -3.78 31.11
C GLU A 233 -8.93 -4.62 30.59
N SER A 234 -9.09 -5.94 30.47
CA SER A 234 -8.06 -6.80 29.89
C SER A 234 -7.81 -6.47 28.42
N VAL A 235 -8.87 -6.18 27.64
CA VAL A 235 -8.73 -5.70 26.25
C VAL A 235 -7.96 -4.38 26.22
N LEU A 236 -8.27 -3.43 27.10
CA LEU A 236 -7.56 -2.15 27.20
C LEU A 236 -6.08 -2.33 27.54
N ARG A 237 -5.75 -3.24 28.47
CA ARG A 237 -4.35 -3.61 28.80
C ARG A 237 -3.63 -4.27 27.62
N GLN A 238 -4.29 -5.13 26.86
CA GLN A 238 -3.70 -5.74 25.66
C GLN A 238 -3.43 -4.68 24.58
N PHE A 239 -4.35 -3.71 24.42
CA PHE A 239 -4.14 -2.58 23.54
C PHE A 239 -2.97 -1.71 24.00
N GLU A 240 -2.87 -1.41 25.30
CA GLU A 240 -1.76 -0.68 25.93
C GLU A 240 -0.41 -1.37 25.64
N ARG A 241 -0.29 -2.67 25.93
CA ARG A 241 0.94 -3.44 25.68
C ARG A 241 1.32 -3.49 24.19
N TRP A 242 0.32 -3.61 23.32
CA TRP A 242 0.54 -3.59 21.87
C TRP A 242 1.03 -2.23 21.38
N LEU A 243 0.47 -1.13 21.91
CA LEU A 243 0.93 0.23 21.62
C LEU A 243 2.36 0.48 22.13
N SER A 244 2.73 -0.07 23.29
CA SER A 244 4.07 0.02 23.88
C SER A 244 5.12 -0.87 23.19
N GLN A 245 4.75 -1.64 22.16
CA GLN A 245 5.61 -2.64 21.52
C GLN A 245 6.13 -3.73 22.48
N GLU A 246 5.45 -3.97 23.60
CA GLU A 246 5.84 -4.95 24.63
C GLU A 246 5.28 -6.36 24.36
N SER A 247 4.68 -6.60 23.18
CA SER A 247 4.05 -7.88 22.87
C SER A 247 4.30 -8.31 21.41
N ASP A 248 4.90 -9.49 21.25
CA ASP A 248 5.27 -10.08 19.96
C ASP A 248 4.11 -10.69 19.18
N GLY A 249 2.86 -10.61 19.67
CA GLY A 249 1.67 -11.07 18.96
C GLY A 249 1.02 -12.40 19.40
N PRO A 250 1.74 -13.44 19.90
CA PRO A 250 1.12 -14.69 20.35
C PRO A 250 0.16 -14.54 21.53
N GLU A 251 0.52 -13.77 22.55
CA GLU A 251 -0.33 -13.60 23.75
C GLU A 251 -1.64 -12.88 23.43
N VAL A 252 -1.57 -11.81 22.62
CA VAL A 252 -2.75 -11.06 22.16
C VAL A 252 -3.66 -11.96 21.33
N ARG A 253 -3.08 -12.76 20.43
CA ARG A 253 -3.80 -13.73 19.61
C ARG A 253 -4.55 -14.74 20.47
N ASP A 254 -3.87 -15.36 21.43
CA ASP A 254 -4.42 -16.45 22.24
C ASP A 254 -5.52 -15.92 23.17
N PHE A 255 -5.36 -14.71 23.72
CA PHE A 255 -6.39 -14.02 24.50
C PHE A 255 -7.70 -13.86 23.69
N TYR A 256 -7.62 -13.33 22.46
CA TYR A 256 -8.81 -13.10 21.65
C TYR A 256 -9.45 -14.39 21.14
N ARG A 257 -8.66 -15.44 20.85
CA ARG A 257 -9.21 -16.76 20.56
C ARG A 257 -9.99 -17.32 21.75
N GLN A 258 -9.42 -17.26 22.95
CA GLN A 258 -10.09 -17.72 24.17
C GLN A 258 -11.37 -16.91 24.46
N LEU A 259 -11.38 -15.61 24.16
CA LEU A 259 -12.58 -14.79 24.27
C LEU A 259 -13.70 -15.30 23.34
N GLY A 260 -13.38 -15.64 22.09
CA GLY A 260 -14.30 -16.24 21.14
C GLY A 260 -14.89 -17.56 21.66
N VAL A 261 -14.04 -18.47 22.14
CA VAL A 261 -14.46 -19.74 22.75
C VAL A 261 -15.39 -19.53 23.95
N ALA A 262 -15.00 -18.63 24.88
CA ALA A 262 -15.76 -18.37 26.09
C ALA A 262 -17.16 -17.81 25.80
N ARG A 263 -17.26 -16.84 24.89
CA ARG A 263 -18.54 -16.24 24.48
C ARG A 263 -19.44 -17.24 23.76
N ARG A 264 -18.87 -18.14 22.94
CA ARG A 264 -19.63 -19.24 22.34
C ARG A 264 -20.25 -20.13 23.41
N ARG A 265 -19.48 -20.54 24.42
CA ARG A 265 -19.97 -21.39 25.54
C ARG A 265 -21.06 -20.72 26.36
N GLN A 266 -21.08 -19.39 26.40
CA GLN A 266 -22.14 -18.60 27.04
C GLN A 266 -23.36 -18.36 26.13
N GLY A 267 -23.38 -18.93 24.93
CA GLY A 267 -24.50 -18.79 23.99
C GLY A 267 -24.57 -17.45 23.25
N VAL A 268 -23.51 -16.63 23.29
CA VAL A 268 -23.47 -15.32 22.63
C VAL A 268 -23.21 -15.49 21.13
N ALA A 269 -23.95 -14.79 20.28
CA ALA A 269 -23.73 -14.86 18.83
C ALA A 269 -22.45 -14.12 18.42
N LEU A 270 -21.73 -14.64 17.40
CA LEU A 270 -20.48 -14.01 16.93
C LEU A 270 -20.66 -12.53 16.57
N ALA A 271 -21.75 -12.19 15.88
CA ALA A 271 -22.07 -10.82 15.51
C ALA A 271 -22.16 -9.87 16.72
N GLU A 272 -22.64 -10.36 17.87
CA GLU A 272 -22.71 -9.58 19.10
C GLU A 272 -21.32 -9.35 19.71
N ILE A 273 -20.40 -10.31 19.57
CA ILE A 273 -19.01 -10.16 20.04
C ILE A 273 -18.26 -9.14 19.18
N LEU A 274 -18.44 -9.21 17.86
CA LEU A 274 -17.84 -8.24 16.94
C LEU A 274 -18.40 -6.84 17.18
N SER A 275 -19.70 -6.74 17.45
CA SER A 275 -20.32 -5.46 17.81
C SER A 275 -19.79 -4.93 19.15
N SER A 276 -19.69 -5.77 20.19
CA SER A 276 -19.19 -5.32 21.49
C SER A 276 -17.74 -4.81 21.42
N LEU A 277 -16.89 -5.43 20.60
CA LEU A 277 -15.53 -4.95 20.34
C LEU A 277 -15.52 -3.62 19.55
N SER A 278 -16.41 -3.48 18.57
CA SER A 278 -16.57 -2.23 17.81
C SER A 278 -17.02 -1.07 18.72
N LEU A 279 -17.93 -1.34 19.66
CA LEU A 279 -18.38 -0.38 20.67
C LEU A 279 -17.25 -0.02 21.64
N LEU A 280 -16.41 -0.98 22.03
CA LEU A 280 -15.24 -0.68 22.88
C LEU A 280 -14.24 0.23 22.15
N ARG A 281 -13.94 -0.03 20.88
CA ARG A 281 -13.11 0.85 20.04
C ARG A 281 -13.67 2.27 19.99
N LYS A 282 -14.98 2.41 19.76
CA LYS A 282 -15.69 3.70 19.76
C LYS A 282 -15.55 4.42 21.11
N ASN A 283 -15.72 3.72 22.22
CA ASN A 283 -15.62 4.32 23.55
C ASN A 283 -14.20 4.81 23.86
N ILE A 284 -13.16 4.06 23.46
CA ILE A 284 -11.77 4.51 23.57
C ILE A 284 -11.57 5.84 22.81
N TRP A 285 -12.07 5.91 21.58
CA TRP A 285 -12.00 7.13 20.75
C TRP A 285 -12.73 8.32 21.38
N LEU A 286 -13.99 8.14 21.77
CA LEU A 286 -14.80 9.19 22.39
C LEU A 286 -14.23 9.65 23.73
N PHE A 287 -13.70 8.73 24.52
CA PHE A 287 -13.08 9.04 25.80
C PHE A 287 -11.81 9.89 25.64
N ALA A 288 -10.94 9.49 24.71
CA ALA A 288 -9.78 10.29 24.34
C ALA A 288 -10.22 11.67 23.83
N ARG A 289 -11.33 11.75 23.07
CA ARG A 289 -11.95 13.01 22.61
C ARG A 289 -12.39 13.94 23.72
N GLY A 290 -13.04 13.40 24.75
CA GLY A 290 -13.57 14.18 25.88
C GLY A 290 -12.50 14.76 26.80
N HIS A 291 -11.32 14.12 26.93
CA HIS A 291 -10.27 14.52 27.87
C HIS A 291 -9.27 15.55 27.33
N GLY A 292 -9.64 16.28 26.26
CA GLY A 292 -8.84 17.40 25.78
C GLY A 292 -7.48 17.00 25.20
N VAL A 293 -7.29 15.74 24.81
CA VAL A 293 -6.11 15.25 24.06
C VAL A 293 -5.94 15.99 22.71
N TRP A 294 -6.93 16.81 22.31
CA TRP A 294 -7.10 17.42 20.97
C TRP A 294 -7.31 18.95 20.96
N ALA A 295 -6.91 19.67 22.01
CA ALA A 295 -7.00 21.12 22.10
C ALA A 295 -6.06 21.92 21.15
N ARG A 296 -5.08 21.29 20.47
CA ARG A 296 -4.08 21.98 19.62
C ARG A 296 -4.02 21.45 18.17
N PRO A 297 -3.63 22.29 17.19
CA PRO A 297 -3.53 21.88 15.78
C PRO A 297 -2.61 20.67 15.50
N ILE A 298 -1.54 20.49 16.29
CA ILE A 298 -0.61 19.36 16.17
C ILE A 298 -1.21 18.02 16.65
N GLU A 299 -2.40 18.06 17.26
CA GLU A 299 -3.08 16.89 17.82
C GLU A 299 -4.05 16.23 16.82
N ALA A 300 -4.40 16.90 15.71
CA ALA A 300 -5.17 16.27 14.63
C ALA A 300 -4.43 15.07 14.01
N TYR A 301 -3.11 15.18 13.84
CA TYR A 301 -2.27 14.10 13.34
C TYR A 301 -2.12 12.95 14.34
N ARG A 302 -2.07 13.25 15.64
CA ARG A 302 -2.11 12.24 16.71
C ARG A 302 -3.44 11.49 16.74
N ALA A 303 -4.54 12.18 16.43
CA ALA A 303 -5.86 11.58 16.36
C ALA A 303 -5.93 10.58 15.20
N LEU A 304 -5.43 10.97 14.02
CA LEU A 304 -5.39 10.09 12.85
C LEU A 304 -4.49 8.87 13.06
N GLU A 305 -3.32 9.05 13.69
CA GLU A 305 -2.44 7.93 14.02
C GLU A 305 -3.11 6.96 15.01
N LEU A 306 -3.72 7.50 16.07
CA LEU A 306 -4.46 6.69 17.05
C LEU A 306 -5.60 5.92 16.38
N ASP A 307 -6.39 6.57 15.54
CA ASP A 307 -7.49 5.92 14.83
C ASP A 307 -6.98 4.74 13.99
N ARG A 308 -5.90 4.94 13.22
CA ARG A 308 -5.28 3.86 12.42
C ARG A 308 -4.78 2.71 13.28
N ARG A 309 -4.13 3.01 14.41
CA ARG A 309 -3.64 1.99 15.36
C ARG A 309 -4.78 1.23 16.05
N LEU A 310 -5.84 1.93 16.46
CA LEU A 310 -7.05 1.32 17.01
C LEU A 310 -7.73 0.40 16.00
N VAL A 311 -7.91 0.85 14.76
CA VAL A 311 -8.49 0.03 13.68
C VAL A 311 -7.65 -1.23 13.48
N ALA A 312 -6.34 -1.10 13.28
CA ALA A 312 -5.46 -2.24 13.06
C ALA A 312 -5.48 -3.26 14.21
N PHE A 313 -5.49 -2.79 15.46
CA PHE A 313 -5.57 -3.67 16.63
C PHE A 313 -6.92 -4.40 16.71
N PHE A 314 -8.03 -3.68 16.58
CA PHE A 314 -9.36 -4.26 16.72
C PHE A 314 -9.73 -5.18 15.55
N ASP A 315 -9.26 -4.92 14.33
CA ASP A 315 -9.48 -5.82 13.18
C ASP A 315 -8.77 -7.16 13.40
N ARG A 316 -7.54 -7.15 13.93
CA ARG A 316 -6.81 -8.36 14.33
C ARG A 316 -7.52 -9.09 15.48
N ALA A 317 -7.98 -8.36 16.48
CA ALA A 317 -8.73 -8.92 17.60
C ALA A 317 -10.02 -9.62 17.14
N MET A 318 -10.80 -8.97 16.27
CA MET A 318 -12.03 -9.51 15.69
C MET A 318 -11.78 -10.77 14.88
N TYR A 319 -10.73 -10.79 14.05
CA TYR A 319 -10.32 -11.99 13.33
C TYR A 319 -10.02 -13.17 14.28
N GLN A 320 -9.23 -12.94 15.32
CA GLN A 320 -8.87 -14.01 16.27
C GLN A 320 -10.06 -14.49 17.12
N VAL A 321 -10.98 -13.59 17.48
CA VAL A 321 -12.25 -13.96 18.10
C VAL A 321 -13.06 -14.87 17.19
N ALA A 322 -13.19 -14.52 15.91
CA ALA A 322 -13.94 -15.34 14.95
C ALA A 322 -13.32 -16.73 14.77
N VAL A 323 -11.98 -16.82 14.72
CA VAL A 323 -11.26 -18.11 14.69
C VAL A 323 -11.58 -18.93 15.94
N GLY A 324 -11.39 -18.39 17.14
CA GLY A 324 -11.67 -19.12 18.38
C GLY A 324 -13.14 -19.49 18.56
N TYR A 325 -14.06 -18.66 18.07
CA TYR A 325 -15.49 -18.96 18.05
C TYR A 325 -15.82 -20.16 17.15
N GLY A 326 -15.14 -20.26 16.00
CA GLY A 326 -15.24 -21.40 15.09
C GLY A 326 -14.65 -22.69 15.69
N ASP A 327 -13.48 -22.61 16.33
CA ASP A 327 -12.81 -23.77 16.94
C ASP A 327 -13.68 -24.45 18.03
N ALA A 328 -14.51 -23.67 18.72
CA ALA A 328 -15.46 -24.19 19.70
C ALA A 328 -16.55 -25.09 19.10
N THR A 329 -16.79 -25.04 17.78
CA THR A 329 -17.75 -25.92 17.08
C THR A 329 -17.15 -27.27 16.66
N GLY A 330 -15.82 -27.34 16.48
CA GLY A 330 -15.13 -28.57 16.05
C GLY A 330 -14.95 -29.62 17.15
N GLY A 331 -15.16 -29.26 18.42
CA GLY A 331 -15.00 -30.16 19.57
C GLY A 331 -16.20 -31.06 19.89
N GLU A 332 -17.40 -30.74 19.38
CA GLU A 332 -18.63 -31.51 19.64
C GLU A 332 -19.02 -32.44 18.48
N GLY A 333 -18.26 -32.44 17.37
CA GLY A 333 -18.56 -33.24 16.16
C GLY A 333 -17.78 -34.56 15.99
N ALA A 334 -16.85 -34.90 16.89
CA ALA A 334 -15.98 -36.08 16.75
C ALA A 334 -16.45 -37.31 17.56
N ALA A 335 -17.71 -37.35 17.96
CA ALA A 335 -18.29 -38.47 18.73
C ALA A 335 -19.62 -38.98 18.17
N LEU A 336 -19.82 -38.94 16.85
CA LEU A 336 -20.83 -39.75 16.16
C LEU A 336 -20.32 -40.06 14.75
N GLY A 337 -19.68 -41.22 14.62
CA GLY A 337 -19.18 -41.80 13.37
C GLY A 337 -18.59 -43.17 13.64
#